data_AF-A0A3D2KI11-F1
#
_entry.id   AF-A0A3D2KI11-F1
#
_cell.length_a   1.000
_cell.length_b   1.000
_cell.length_c   1.000
_cell.angle_alpha   90.00
_cell.angle_beta   90.00
_cell.angle_gamma   90.00
#
_symmetry.space_group_name_H-M   'P 1'
#
loop_
_entity.id
_entity.type
_entity.pdbx_description
1 polymer ?
#
loop_
_entity_poly.entity_id
_entity_poly.type
_entity_poly.pdbx_seq_one_letter_code
_entity_poly.pdbx_strand_id
1 'polypeptide(L)'
;MDYGEKVIDHFQNPRNLGRLDDPDGVGEYGDPGCGDAFWVYIKVEGGRIDDIRFQVHGCPSAVACGSALTEMAKGRTLDDALRIRNEDVLRALGGLPDPKEHCSNLGAEALHRAVYDYLRRVCPSTPGTFWVEAVGEVTRVAEVSDEAPPDFPRLAEIAVFPRYLQALEGLEADSHIWVAYWMHELPKEERGRLKAHPMGDRSQPERGVFALRSPARPNPIGWTLVRLLERREGRLLVDGLDARPGSPVLDIKPWTESDGKARG
;
A
#
# COMPACT_ATOMS: atom_id res chain seq x y z
N MET A 1 20.30 25.15 -7.79
CA MET A 1 19.01 25.21 -8.51
C MET A 1 18.04 25.96 -7.63
N ASP A 2 17.40 26.99 -8.17
CA ASP A 2 16.46 27.83 -7.43
C ASP A 2 15.11 27.09 -7.28
N TYR A 3 14.30 27.49 -6.29
CA TYR A 3 12.98 26.90 -6.10
C TYR A 3 12.05 27.24 -7.28
N GLY A 4 11.30 26.24 -7.76
CA GLY A 4 10.30 26.45 -8.81
C GLY A 4 9.13 27.32 -8.33
N GLU A 5 8.44 28.01 -9.25
CA GLU A 5 7.34 28.95 -8.93
C GLU A 5 6.24 28.31 -8.06
N LYS A 6 5.88 27.05 -8.34
CA LYS A 6 4.89 26.32 -7.54
C LYS A 6 5.34 26.11 -6.10
N VAL A 7 6.62 25.79 -5.88
CA VAL A 7 7.16 25.60 -4.53
C VAL A 7 7.10 26.91 -3.75
N ILE A 8 7.46 28.02 -4.40
CA ILE A 8 7.39 29.36 -3.81
C ILE A 8 5.94 29.70 -3.46
N ASP A 9 4.98 29.47 -4.36
CA ASP A 9 3.58 29.76 -4.11
C ASP A 9 2.99 28.91 -2.96
N HIS A 10 3.23 27.60 -2.96
CA HIS A 10 2.75 26.73 -1.87
C HIS A 10 3.42 27.01 -0.53
N PHE A 11 4.63 27.59 -0.52
CA PHE A 11 5.30 28.04 0.71
C PHE A 11 4.77 29.39 1.20
N GLN A 12 4.63 30.38 0.32
CA GLN A 12 4.19 31.73 0.69
C GLN A 12 2.69 31.79 0.98
N ASN A 13 1.90 30.99 0.27
CA ASN A 13 0.45 30.90 0.39
C ASN A 13 0.05 29.43 0.66
N PRO A 14 0.37 28.85 1.83
CA PRO A 14 0.10 27.45 2.10
C PRO A 14 -1.40 27.19 2.22
N ARG A 15 -1.91 26.23 1.45
CA ARG A 15 -3.31 25.80 1.52
C ARG A 15 -3.47 24.86 2.71
N ASN A 16 -4.62 24.89 3.37
CA ASN A 16 -4.97 23.95 4.45
C ASN A 16 -4.01 23.93 5.66
N LEU A 17 -3.14 24.92 5.82
CA LEU A 17 -2.29 25.01 7.02
C LEU A 17 -3.16 25.25 8.27
N GLY A 18 -2.87 24.53 9.35
CA GLY A 18 -3.52 24.66 10.65
C GLY A 18 -3.96 23.32 11.24
N ARG A 19 -4.72 23.41 12.34
CA ARG A 19 -5.41 22.25 12.94
C ARG A 19 -6.85 22.25 12.48
N LEU A 20 -7.43 21.06 12.50
CA LEU A 20 -8.86 20.88 12.39
C LEU A 20 -9.41 20.66 13.80
N ASP A 21 -10.53 21.29 14.12
CA ASP A 21 -11.25 21.02 15.37
C ASP A 21 -11.98 19.68 15.24
N ASP A 22 -11.92 18.86 16.30
CA ASP A 22 -12.58 17.55 16.38
C ASP A 22 -12.32 16.65 15.14
N PRO A 23 -11.06 16.38 14.73
CA PRO A 23 -10.80 15.60 13.53
C PRO A 23 -11.27 14.14 13.68
N ASP A 24 -11.83 13.58 12.61
CA ASP A 24 -12.27 12.18 12.60
C ASP A 24 -11.06 11.22 12.52
N GLY A 25 -9.96 11.69 11.92
CA GLY A 25 -8.67 10.99 11.87
C GLY A 25 -7.48 11.94 12.03
N VAL A 26 -6.45 11.48 12.74
CA VAL A 26 -5.20 12.21 12.97
C VAL A 26 -4.00 11.32 12.69
N GLY A 27 -3.08 11.82 11.87
CA GLY A 27 -1.84 11.15 11.55
C GLY A 27 -0.66 12.02 11.90
N GLU A 28 0.31 11.45 12.61
CA GLU A 28 1.57 12.09 12.96
C GLU A 28 2.73 11.27 12.38
N TYR A 29 3.68 11.93 11.74
CA TYR A 29 4.93 11.33 11.31
C TYR A 29 6.09 12.29 11.59
N GLY A 30 7.18 11.79 12.14
CA GLY A 30 8.41 12.56 12.36
C GLY A 30 9.63 11.73 12.01
N ASP A 31 10.64 12.37 11.44
CA ASP A 31 11.92 11.75 11.11
C ASP A 31 12.99 12.15 12.16
N PRO A 32 13.48 11.21 12.98
CA PRO A 32 14.52 11.47 13.96
C PRO A 32 15.82 12.02 13.37
N GLY A 33 16.09 11.78 12.08
CA GLY A 33 17.31 12.21 11.40
C GLY A 33 17.37 13.69 11.06
N CYS A 34 16.23 14.33 10.79
CA CYS A 34 16.16 15.76 10.44
C CYS A 34 15.41 16.62 11.48
N GLY A 35 14.66 15.99 12.39
CA GLY A 35 13.88 16.69 13.42
C GLY A 35 12.56 17.27 12.93
N ASP A 36 12.21 17.06 11.66
CA ASP A 36 10.93 17.50 11.11
C ASP A 36 9.80 16.58 11.61
N ALA A 37 8.67 17.18 11.95
CA ALA A 37 7.45 16.50 12.37
C ALA A 37 6.23 17.07 11.65
N PHE A 38 5.34 16.18 11.25
CA PHE A 38 4.23 16.47 10.35
C PHE A 38 2.94 15.87 10.90
N TRP A 39 1.89 16.67 10.98
CA TRP A 39 0.55 16.27 11.40
C TRP A 39 -0.45 16.50 10.27
N VAL A 40 -1.30 15.51 10.02
CA VAL A 40 -2.46 15.61 9.13
C VAL A 40 -3.72 15.34 9.94
N TYR A 41 -4.72 16.19 9.74
CA TYR A 41 -6.03 16.12 10.38
C TYR A 41 -7.09 16.02 9.28
N ILE A 42 -8.01 15.04 9.37
CA ILE A 42 -9.06 14.85 8.37
C ILE A 42 -10.46 14.84 9.01
N LYS A 43 -11.43 15.39 8.27
CA LYS A 43 -12.87 15.12 8.44
C LYS A 43 -13.33 14.26 7.27
N VAL A 44 -14.17 13.25 7.55
CA VAL A 44 -14.60 12.27 6.56
C VAL A 44 -16.12 12.24 6.46
N GLU A 45 -16.63 12.45 5.25
CA GLU A 45 -18.06 12.34 4.94
C GLU A 45 -18.24 11.45 3.70
N GLY A 46 -19.19 10.50 3.77
CA GLY A 46 -19.49 9.62 2.63
C GLY A 46 -18.29 8.80 2.12
N GLY A 47 -17.31 8.50 2.98
CA GLY A 47 -16.08 7.79 2.60
C GLY A 47 -15.06 8.63 1.82
N ARG A 48 -15.16 9.97 1.91
CA ARG A 48 -14.25 10.94 1.29
C ARG A 48 -13.70 11.90 2.32
N ILE A 49 -12.50 12.44 2.06
CA ILE A 49 -11.90 13.48 2.89
C ILE A 49 -12.62 14.80 2.57
N ASP A 50 -13.57 15.20 3.42
CA ASP A 50 -14.36 16.43 3.23
C ASP A 50 -13.51 17.67 3.54
N ASP A 51 -12.85 17.68 4.70
CA ASP A 51 -11.84 18.68 5.04
C ASP A 51 -10.54 18.02 5.50
N ILE A 52 -9.45 18.73 5.24
CA ILE A 52 -8.10 18.31 5.60
C ILE A 52 -7.30 19.54 6.00
N ARG A 53 -6.54 19.40 7.09
CA ARG A 53 -5.59 20.39 7.58
C ARG A 53 -4.27 19.74 7.91
N PHE A 54 -3.20 20.52 7.86
CA PHE A 54 -1.89 20.03 8.27
C PHE A 54 -1.15 21.02 9.16
N GLN A 55 -0.31 20.48 10.04
CA GLN A 55 0.72 21.24 10.74
C GLN A 55 2.06 20.60 10.46
N VAL A 56 3.11 21.43 10.42
CA VAL A 56 4.47 20.95 10.22
C VAL A 56 5.43 21.77 11.06
N HIS A 57 6.34 21.07 11.71
CA HIS A 57 7.60 21.63 12.18
C HIS A 57 8.65 21.15 11.20
N GLY A 58 9.11 22.03 10.31
CA GLY A 58 10.09 21.67 9.30
C GLY A 58 10.47 22.80 8.38
N CYS A 59 11.27 22.48 7.36
CA CYS A 59 11.79 23.48 6.44
C CYS A 59 10.71 24.07 5.50
N PRO A 60 10.99 25.19 4.79
CA PRO A 60 10.07 25.75 3.79
C PRO A 60 9.56 24.75 2.75
N SER A 61 10.40 23.78 2.37
CA SER A 61 10.01 22.72 1.44
C SER A 61 8.98 21.77 2.05
N ALA A 62 9.04 21.49 3.36
CA ALA A 62 8.05 20.67 4.05
C ALA A 62 6.67 21.37 4.11
N VAL A 63 6.64 22.70 4.29
CA VAL A 63 5.40 23.50 4.21
C VAL A 63 4.80 23.42 2.81
N ALA A 64 5.61 23.60 1.76
CA ALA A 64 5.14 23.50 0.38
C ALA A 64 4.62 22.08 0.04
N CYS A 65 5.31 21.03 0.50
CA CYS A 65 4.87 19.64 0.33
C CYS A 65 3.54 19.38 1.02
N GLY A 66 3.39 19.85 2.26
CA GLY A 66 2.14 19.72 3.01
C GLY A 66 0.97 20.39 2.30
N SER A 67 1.18 21.63 1.86
CA SER A 67 0.20 22.42 1.10
C SER A 67 -0.25 21.69 -0.17
N ALA A 68 0.69 21.19 -0.98
CA ALA A 68 0.37 20.45 -2.20
C ALA A 68 -0.33 19.11 -1.92
N LEU A 69 0.15 18.35 -0.92
CA LEU A 69 -0.44 17.08 -0.51
C LEU A 69 -1.90 17.24 -0.08
N THR A 70 -2.20 18.24 0.74
CA THR A 70 -3.57 18.44 1.23
C THR A 70 -4.52 18.89 0.13
N GLU A 71 -4.05 19.68 -0.85
CA GLU A 71 -4.84 19.98 -2.04
C GLU A 71 -5.12 18.73 -2.87
N MET A 72 -4.12 17.86 -3.03
CA MET A 72 -4.30 16.60 -3.76
C MET A 72 -5.29 15.67 -3.07
N ALA A 73 -5.29 15.61 -1.73
CA ALA A 73 -6.09 14.67 -0.95
C ALA A 73 -7.53 15.14 -0.70
N LYS A 74 -7.78 16.45 -0.61
CA LYS A 74 -9.11 17.00 -0.31
C LYS A 74 -10.15 16.56 -1.37
N GLY A 75 -11.30 16.07 -0.93
CA GLY A 75 -12.40 15.55 -1.75
C GLY A 75 -12.19 14.13 -2.32
N ARG A 76 -10.99 13.55 -2.17
CA ARG A 76 -10.72 12.18 -2.62
C ARG A 76 -11.35 11.14 -1.72
N THR A 77 -11.56 9.94 -2.27
CA THR A 77 -11.90 8.77 -1.45
C THR A 77 -10.74 8.40 -0.53
N LEU A 78 -11.01 7.68 0.55
CA LEU A 78 -9.96 7.20 1.45
C LEU A 78 -8.95 6.30 0.72
N ASP A 79 -9.43 5.44 -0.19
CA ASP A 79 -8.58 4.56 -1.02
C ASP A 79 -7.65 5.37 -1.94
N ASP A 80 -8.16 6.44 -2.56
CA ASP A 80 -7.35 7.29 -3.44
C ASP A 80 -6.36 8.15 -2.65
N ALA A 81 -6.72 8.56 -1.43
CA ALA A 81 -5.80 9.26 -0.53
C ALA A 81 -4.63 8.36 -0.09
N LEU A 82 -4.90 7.07 0.19
CA LEU A 82 -3.90 6.06 0.53
C LEU A 82 -2.95 5.69 -0.63
N ARG A 83 -3.29 6.10 -1.86
CA ARG A 83 -2.44 5.90 -3.04
C ARG A 83 -1.50 7.07 -3.31
N ILE A 84 -1.64 8.20 -2.63
CA ILE A 84 -0.79 9.37 -2.86
C ILE A 84 0.60 9.08 -2.33
N ARG A 85 1.60 9.07 -3.22
CA ARG A 85 3.00 8.81 -2.86
C ARG A 85 3.83 10.08 -2.86
N ASN A 86 5.02 9.95 -2.30
CA ASN A 86 6.04 11.00 -2.29
C ASN A 86 6.28 11.59 -3.70
N GLU A 87 6.41 10.71 -4.70
CA GLU A 87 6.67 11.09 -6.09
C GLU A 87 5.53 11.91 -6.70
N ASP A 88 4.29 11.67 -6.26
CA ASP A 88 3.14 12.41 -6.76
C ASP A 88 3.14 13.86 -6.24
N VAL A 89 3.54 14.06 -4.97
CA VAL A 89 3.70 15.39 -4.37
C VAL A 89 4.84 16.15 -5.05
N LEU A 90 5.98 15.50 -5.27
CA LEU A 90 7.11 16.09 -5.99
C LEU A 90 6.70 16.48 -7.42
N ARG A 91 5.98 15.61 -8.13
CA ARG A 91 5.46 15.89 -9.47
C ARG A 91 4.50 17.07 -9.48
N ALA A 92 3.63 17.18 -8.47
CA ALA A 92 2.70 18.31 -8.34
C ALA A 92 3.44 19.65 -8.21
N LEU A 93 4.51 19.67 -7.40
CA LEU A 93 5.38 20.83 -7.18
C LEU A 93 6.34 21.13 -8.33
N GLY A 94 6.52 20.20 -9.29
CA GLY A 94 7.50 20.34 -10.37
C GLY A 94 8.93 19.97 -9.97
N GLY A 95 9.08 19.18 -8.91
CA GLY A 95 10.35 18.78 -8.31
C GLY A 95 10.79 19.68 -7.15
N LEU A 96 11.81 19.23 -6.43
CA LEU A 96 12.50 20.00 -5.39
C LEU A 96 14.02 19.98 -5.67
N PRO A 97 14.78 21.00 -5.26
CA PRO A 97 16.23 20.94 -5.35
C PRO A 97 16.80 19.82 -4.45
N ASP A 98 17.68 18.99 -4.99
CA ASP A 98 18.49 18.05 -4.20
C ASP A 98 19.29 18.80 -3.12
N PRO A 99 19.32 18.34 -1.85
CA PRO A 99 18.90 17.03 -1.33
C PRO A 99 17.52 17.00 -0.61
N LYS A 100 16.59 17.91 -0.93
CA LYS A 100 15.38 18.14 -0.11
C LYS A 100 14.18 17.23 -0.43
N GLU A 101 14.38 16.18 -1.23
CA GLU A 101 13.32 15.27 -1.67
C GLU A 101 12.68 14.45 -0.53
N HIS A 102 13.37 14.26 0.61
CA HIS A 102 12.81 13.53 1.76
C HIS A 102 11.61 14.27 2.39
N CYS A 103 11.50 15.59 2.20
CA CYS A 103 10.51 16.43 2.90
C CYS A 103 9.06 16.10 2.50
N SER A 104 8.84 15.60 1.27
CA SER A 104 7.53 15.13 0.83
C SER A 104 7.15 13.75 1.41
N ASN A 105 8.13 12.96 1.87
CA ASN A 105 7.88 11.62 2.42
C ASN A 105 7.14 11.72 3.76
N LEU A 106 7.44 12.77 4.54
CA LEU A 106 6.81 13.04 5.83
C LEU A 106 5.30 13.26 5.70
N GLY A 107 4.88 13.99 4.67
CA GLY A 107 3.48 14.34 4.46
C GLY A 107 2.63 13.13 4.08
N ALA A 108 3.06 12.35 3.09
CA ALA A 108 2.29 11.20 2.60
C ALA A 108 2.08 10.15 3.70
N GLU A 109 3.12 9.86 4.51
CA GLU A 109 2.98 8.95 5.64
C GLU A 109 2.04 9.50 6.74
N ALA A 110 2.10 10.81 7.04
CA ALA A 110 1.17 11.42 7.97
C ALA A 110 -0.28 11.36 7.46
N LEU A 111 -0.52 11.58 6.16
CA LEU A 111 -1.84 11.43 5.55
C LEU A 111 -2.35 9.98 5.68
N HIS A 112 -1.51 8.99 5.35
CA HIS A 112 -1.88 7.59 5.47
C HIS A 112 -2.26 7.23 6.91
N ARG A 113 -1.46 7.67 7.88
CA ARG A 113 -1.75 7.48 9.31
C ARG A 113 -3.07 8.13 9.73
N ALA A 114 -3.41 9.32 9.21
CA ALA A 114 -4.68 9.97 9.50
C ALA A 114 -5.87 9.16 8.97
N VAL A 115 -5.77 8.63 7.75
CA VAL A 115 -6.79 7.74 7.18
C VAL A 115 -6.92 6.45 8.00
N TYR A 116 -5.81 5.83 8.39
CA TYR A 116 -5.84 4.61 9.21
C TYR A 116 -6.43 4.86 10.61
N ASP A 117 -6.10 5.97 11.25
CA ASP A 117 -6.68 6.35 12.54
C ASP A 117 -8.21 6.52 12.44
N TYR A 118 -8.69 7.21 11.40
CA TYR A 118 -10.13 7.27 11.12
C TYR A 118 -10.75 5.87 10.97
N LEU A 119 -10.19 5.03 10.08
CA LEU A 119 -10.73 3.70 9.79
C LEU A 119 -10.80 2.82 11.04
N ARG A 120 -9.78 2.87 11.91
CA ARG A 120 -9.74 2.14 13.19
C ARG A 120 -10.85 2.58 14.15
N ARG A 121 -11.27 3.85 14.12
CA ARG A 121 -12.34 4.39 14.97
C ARG A 121 -13.73 4.05 14.45
N VAL A 122 -13.96 4.13 13.13
CA VAL A 122 -15.29 3.90 12.55
C VAL A 122 -15.64 2.43 12.32
N CYS A 123 -14.65 1.54 12.26
CA CYS A 123 -14.89 0.10 12.34
C CYS A 123 -14.24 -0.44 13.63
N PRO A 124 -14.90 -0.26 14.78
CA PRO A 124 -14.49 -0.99 15.98
C PRO A 124 -14.56 -2.48 15.65
N SER A 125 -13.57 -3.24 16.13
CA SER A 125 -13.49 -4.69 16.01
C SER A 125 -14.77 -5.34 16.53
N THR A 126 -15.72 -5.54 15.62
CA THR A 126 -16.90 -6.37 15.86
C THR A 126 -16.40 -7.81 15.92
N PRO A 127 -16.93 -8.69 16.80
CA PRO A 127 -16.52 -10.08 16.82
C PRO A 127 -16.57 -10.70 15.41
N GLY A 128 -15.41 -11.09 14.86
CA GLY A 128 -15.28 -11.61 13.50
C GLY A 128 -14.71 -10.64 12.46
N THR A 129 -14.47 -9.37 12.79
CA THR A 129 -13.84 -8.38 11.90
C THR A 129 -12.52 -7.90 12.47
N PHE A 130 -11.49 -7.89 11.63
CA PHE A 130 -10.17 -7.34 11.93
C PHE A 130 -9.59 -6.69 10.68
N TRP A 131 -8.59 -5.83 10.88
CA TRP A 131 -7.92 -5.12 9.81
C TRP A 131 -6.61 -5.80 9.44
N VAL A 132 -6.27 -5.75 8.15
CA VAL A 132 -4.95 -6.14 7.64
C VAL A 132 -4.40 -4.95 6.87
N GLU A 133 -3.15 -4.59 7.15
CA GLU A 133 -2.42 -3.57 6.42
C GLU A 133 -1.51 -4.24 5.40
N ALA A 134 -1.43 -3.68 4.20
CA ALA A 134 -0.48 -4.14 3.21
C ALA A 134 0.96 -3.78 3.63
N VAL A 135 1.88 -4.72 3.44
CA VAL A 135 3.32 -4.55 3.67
C VAL A 135 4.08 -4.13 2.42
N GLY A 136 3.45 -4.24 1.25
CA GLY A 136 4.01 -3.86 -0.02
C GLY A 136 2.98 -3.96 -1.14
N GLU A 137 3.46 -3.87 -2.37
CA GLU A 137 2.65 -3.94 -3.58
C GLU A 137 3.41 -4.68 -4.69
N VAL A 138 2.69 -5.46 -5.48
CA VAL A 138 3.23 -6.02 -6.72
C VAL A 138 3.33 -4.90 -7.75
N THR A 139 4.53 -4.47 -8.12
CA THR A 139 4.75 -3.31 -9.01
C THR A 139 4.83 -3.72 -10.47
N ARG A 140 5.35 -4.92 -10.75
CA ARG A 140 5.57 -5.42 -12.11
C ARG A 140 5.35 -6.91 -12.16
N VAL A 141 4.80 -7.36 -13.28
CA VAL A 141 4.75 -8.77 -13.66
C VAL A 141 5.17 -8.86 -15.12
N ALA A 142 6.08 -9.78 -15.44
CA ALA A 142 6.56 -10.05 -16.78
C ALA A 142 6.38 -11.53 -17.11
N GLU A 143 5.98 -11.79 -18.35
CA GLU A 143 5.98 -13.13 -18.94
C GLU A 143 7.42 -13.49 -19.32
N VAL A 144 7.90 -14.68 -18.93
CA VAL A 144 9.18 -15.22 -19.37
C VAL A 144 8.91 -16.28 -20.44
N SER A 145 9.33 -15.97 -21.67
CA SER A 145 9.46 -16.77 -22.92
C SER A 145 8.51 -17.96 -23.20
N ASP A 146 8.31 -18.22 -24.49
CA ASP A 146 7.39 -19.21 -25.11
C ASP A 146 7.53 -20.68 -24.65
N GLU A 147 8.50 -21.01 -23.79
CA GLU A 147 8.75 -22.36 -23.26
C GLU A 147 8.00 -22.62 -21.93
N ALA A 148 7.06 -21.76 -21.57
CA ALA A 148 6.26 -21.81 -20.33
C ALA A 148 5.04 -22.70 -20.47
N PRO A 149 4.60 -23.38 -19.39
CA PRO A 149 3.17 -23.63 -19.22
C PRO A 149 2.40 -22.30 -19.30
N PRO A 150 1.32 -22.20 -20.11
CA PRO A 150 0.66 -20.94 -20.45
C PRO A 150 0.02 -20.15 -19.29
N ASP A 151 -0.10 -20.75 -18.10
CA ASP A 151 -1.02 -20.26 -17.06
C ASP A 151 -0.35 -19.58 -15.84
N PHE A 152 0.97 -19.37 -15.81
CA PHE A 152 1.64 -18.77 -14.65
C PHE A 152 2.61 -17.63 -15.02
N PRO A 153 2.48 -16.43 -14.42
CA PRO A 153 3.48 -15.39 -14.55
C PRO A 153 4.79 -15.81 -13.86
N ARG A 154 5.90 -15.67 -14.59
CA ARG A 154 7.22 -16.22 -14.19
C ARG A 154 8.18 -15.19 -13.60
N LEU A 155 7.85 -13.90 -13.65
CA LEU A 155 8.69 -12.89 -13.01
C LEU A 155 7.84 -11.76 -12.47
N ALA A 156 7.87 -11.54 -11.16
CA ALA A 156 7.18 -10.43 -10.52
C ALA A 156 8.13 -9.65 -9.62
N GLU A 157 7.89 -8.35 -9.52
CA GLU A 157 8.53 -7.48 -8.55
C GLU A 157 7.52 -7.09 -7.46
N ILE A 158 7.93 -7.29 -6.21
CA ILE A 158 7.22 -6.81 -5.03
C ILE A 158 8.02 -5.63 -4.46
N ALA A 159 7.41 -4.46 -4.37
CA ALA A 159 7.97 -3.33 -3.63
C ALA A 159 7.39 -3.30 -2.21
N VAL A 160 8.25 -3.49 -1.21
CA VAL A 160 7.89 -3.42 0.20
C VAL A 160 7.90 -1.96 0.66
N PHE A 161 6.89 -1.56 1.43
CA PHE A 161 6.77 -0.17 1.84
C PHE A 161 7.91 0.26 2.77
N PRO A 162 8.35 1.53 2.72
CA PRO A 162 9.50 2.03 3.47
C PRO A 162 9.52 1.67 4.95
N ARG A 163 8.35 1.73 5.62
CA ARG A 163 8.20 1.41 7.05
C ARG A 163 8.46 -0.06 7.41
N TYR A 164 8.51 -0.97 6.44
CA TYR A 164 8.73 -2.41 6.65
C TYR A 164 10.06 -2.91 6.09
N LEU A 165 10.93 -2.02 5.57
CA LEU A 165 12.19 -2.44 4.92
C LEU A 165 13.12 -3.22 5.85
N GLN A 166 13.18 -2.85 7.12
CA GLN A 166 13.98 -3.54 8.13
C GLN A 166 13.50 -4.99 8.34
N ALA A 167 12.20 -5.27 8.14
CA ALA A 167 11.64 -6.62 8.30
C ALA A 167 12.11 -7.61 7.22
N LEU A 168 12.80 -7.15 6.18
CA LEU A 168 13.36 -8.00 5.13
C LEU A 168 14.75 -8.55 5.48
N GLU A 169 15.40 -8.08 6.55
CA GLU A 169 16.72 -8.56 6.96
C GLU A 169 16.76 -10.08 7.14
N GLY A 170 17.73 -10.76 6.50
CA GLY A 170 17.90 -12.20 6.57
C GLY A 170 17.11 -13.02 5.54
N LEU A 171 16.16 -12.40 4.81
CA LEU A 171 15.32 -13.12 3.84
C LEU A 171 16.13 -13.70 2.66
N GLU A 172 17.30 -13.13 2.36
CA GLU A 172 18.24 -13.63 1.34
C GLU A 172 18.79 -15.04 1.61
N ALA A 173 18.68 -15.55 2.84
CA ALA A 173 19.06 -16.92 3.17
C ALA A 173 18.08 -17.96 2.60
N ASP A 174 16.87 -17.55 2.25
CA ASP A 174 15.80 -18.45 1.82
C ASP A 174 15.68 -18.49 0.29
N SER A 175 15.70 -19.70 -0.27
CA SER A 175 15.50 -19.90 -1.71
C SER A 175 14.05 -19.65 -2.15
N HIS A 176 13.09 -19.80 -1.22
CA HIS A 176 11.66 -19.68 -1.48
C HIS A 176 10.98 -18.96 -0.33
N ILE A 177 9.92 -18.22 -0.67
CA ILE A 177 9.10 -17.47 0.27
C ILE A 177 7.62 -17.69 -0.04
N TRP A 178 6.80 -17.74 1.00
CA TRP A 178 5.35 -17.59 0.89
C TRP A 178 5.01 -16.12 0.77
N VAL A 179 4.17 -15.78 -0.21
CA VAL A 179 3.64 -14.44 -0.40
C VAL A 179 2.12 -14.49 -0.24
N ALA A 180 1.61 -13.78 0.76
CA ALA A 180 0.20 -13.51 0.92
C ALA A 180 -0.13 -12.17 0.25
N TYR A 181 -1.14 -12.14 -0.60
CA TYR A 181 -1.52 -10.92 -1.34
C TYR A 181 -3.03 -10.82 -1.49
N TRP A 182 -3.52 -9.62 -1.75
CA TRP A 182 -4.93 -9.34 -1.96
C TRP A 182 -5.25 -9.29 -3.46
N MET A 183 -6.23 -10.08 -3.91
CA MET A 183 -6.66 -10.10 -5.31
C MET A 183 -7.57 -8.89 -5.59
N HIS A 184 -6.91 -7.74 -5.76
CA HIS A 184 -7.55 -6.42 -5.77
C HIS A 184 -8.53 -6.18 -6.94
N GLU A 185 -8.31 -6.83 -8.09
CA GLU A 185 -9.18 -6.71 -9.27
C GLU A 185 -10.53 -7.42 -9.11
N LEU A 186 -10.73 -8.26 -8.08
CA LEU A 186 -12.00 -8.92 -7.88
C LEU A 186 -13.09 -7.89 -7.50
N PRO A 187 -14.19 -7.77 -8.26
CA PRO A 187 -15.28 -6.84 -7.96
C PRO A 187 -15.88 -7.09 -6.58
N LYS A 188 -16.32 -6.04 -5.89
CA LYS A 188 -16.84 -6.14 -4.52
C LYS A 188 -18.06 -7.04 -4.43
N GLU A 189 -18.87 -7.08 -5.49
CA GLU A 189 -20.09 -7.89 -5.60
C GLU A 189 -19.79 -9.38 -5.74
N GLU A 190 -18.58 -9.73 -6.18
CA GLU A 190 -18.11 -11.11 -6.28
C GLU A 190 -17.39 -11.58 -5.00
N ARG A 191 -17.00 -10.64 -4.13
CA ARG A 191 -16.47 -10.94 -2.79
C ARG A 191 -17.63 -11.47 -1.93
N GLY A 192 -17.44 -12.62 -1.30
CA GLY A 192 -18.47 -13.23 -0.43
C GLY A 192 -19.25 -14.39 -1.04
N ARG A 193 -18.97 -14.81 -2.28
CA ARG A 193 -19.49 -16.08 -2.78
C ARG A 193 -19.01 -17.24 -1.90
N LEU A 194 -19.94 -18.14 -1.55
CA LEU A 194 -19.65 -19.33 -0.75
C LEU A 194 -19.40 -20.58 -1.61
N LYS A 195 -19.86 -20.57 -2.86
CA LYS A 195 -19.69 -21.65 -3.83
C LYS A 195 -19.28 -21.09 -5.19
N ALA A 196 -18.57 -21.89 -5.96
CA ALA A 196 -18.19 -21.60 -7.33
C ALA A 196 -17.99 -22.91 -8.13
N HIS A 197 -18.05 -22.80 -9.45
CA HIS A 197 -17.63 -23.86 -10.36
C HIS A 197 -16.09 -23.93 -10.42
N PRO A 198 -15.48 -25.12 -10.36
CA PRO A 198 -14.03 -25.28 -10.55
C PRO A 198 -13.57 -24.62 -11.86
N MET A 199 -12.57 -23.73 -11.79
CA MET A 199 -12.07 -22.96 -12.95
C MET A 199 -13.16 -22.19 -13.74
N GLY A 200 -14.35 -21.97 -13.16
CA GLY A 200 -15.50 -21.38 -13.87
C GLY A 200 -16.25 -22.33 -14.80
N ASP A 201 -15.88 -23.62 -14.84
CA ASP A 201 -16.49 -24.62 -15.71
C ASP A 201 -17.88 -25.03 -15.22
N ARG A 202 -18.91 -24.50 -15.88
CA ARG A 202 -20.32 -24.74 -15.56
C ARG A 202 -20.79 -26.18 -15.80
N SER A 203 -20.01 -26.99 -16.52
CA SER A 203 -20.32 -28.42 -16.69
C SER A 203 -20.01 -29.23 -15.42
N GLN A 204 -19.13 -28.72 -14.56
CA GLN A 204 -18.81 -29.33 -13.28
C GLN A 204 -19.72 -28.81 -12.17
N PRO A 205 -20.04 -29.62 -11.14
CA PRO A 205 -20.85 -29.16 -10.02
C PRO A 205 -20.11 -28.09 -9.21
N GLU A 206 -20.88 -27.14 -8.66
CA GLU A 206 -20.34 -26.17 -7.72
C GLU A 206 -19.74 -26.85 -6.48
N ARG A 207 -18.66 -26.26 -5.97
CA ARG A 207 -18.06 -26.66 -4.68
C ARG A 207 -17.90 -25.43 -3.79
N GLY A 208 -17.78 -25.67 -2.48
CA GLY A 208 -17.47 -24.59 -1.54
C GLY A 208 -16.16 -23.91 -1.91
N VAL A 209 -16.11 -22.58 -1.84
CA VAL A 209 -14.94 -21.80 -2.31
C VAL A 209 -13.67 -22.06 -1.50
N PHE A 210 -13.79 -22.60 -0.27
CA PHE A 210 -12.65 -23.05 0.54
C PHE A 210 -12.08 -24.41 0.07
N ALA A 211 -12.83 -25.18 -0.72
CA ALA A 211 -12.37 -26.39 -1.38
C ALA A 211 -11.81 -26.11 -2.79
N LEU A 212 -11.73 -24.84 -3.19
CA LEU A 212 -11.26 -24.38 -4.50
C LEU A 212 -10.18 -23.32 -4.34
N ARG A 213 -9.39 -23.11 -5.39
CA ARG A 213 -8.47 -21.95 -5.52
C ARG A 213 -9.17 -20.73 -6.16
N SER A 214 -10.49 -20.62 -6.00
CA SER A 214 -11.27 -19.53 -6.62
C SER A 214 -10.96 -18.19 -5.95
N PRO A 215 -10.79 -17.09 -6.73
CA PRO A 215 -10.65 -15.74 -6.18
C PRO A 215 -11.95 -15.25 -5.55
N ALA A 216 -13.12 -15.69 -6.05
CA ALA A 216 -14.45 -15.30 -5.59
C ALA A 216 -14.81 -15.97 -4.25
N ARG A 217 -14.15 -15.53 -3.17
CA ARG A 217 -14.29 -16.01 -1.79
C ARG A 217 -14.52 -14.83 -0.83
N PRO A 218 -14.94 -15.07 0.43
CA PRO A 218 -15.20 -13.98 1.38
C PRO A 218 -14.01 -13.04 1.56
N ASN A 219 -12.81 -13.60 1.69
CA ASN A 219 -11.56 -12.86 1.71
C ASN A 219 -10.72 -13.29 0.50
N PRO A 220 -10.61 -12.46 -0.57
CA PRO A 220 -9.84 -12.78 -1.78
C PRO A 220 -8.33 -12.68 -1.54
N ILE A 221 -7.84 -13.48 -0.60
CA ILE A 221 -6.43 -13.61 -0.25
C ILE A 221 -5.84 -14.71 -1.14
N GLY A 222 -4.83 -14.32 -1.91
CA GLY A 222 -3.93 -15.22 -2.60
C GLY A 222 -2.75 -15.61 -1.70
N TRP A 223 -2.27 -16.83 -1.88
CA TRP A 223 -1.17 -17.39 -1.11
C TRP A 223 -0.35 -18.30 -2.02
N THR A 224 0.87 -17.86 -2.33
CA THR A 224 1.70 -18.51 -3.35
C THR A 224 3.10 -18.72 -2.82
N LEU A 225 3.64 -19.93 -2.99
CA LEU A 225 5.05 -20.22 -2.78
C LEU A 225 5.79 -19.76 -4.03
N VAL A 226 6.74 -18.85 -3.86
CA VAL A 226 7.53 -18.30 -4.96
C VAL A 226 9.01 -18.53 -4.69
N ARG A 227 9.79 -18.61 -5.76
CA ARG A 227 11.25 -18.61 -5.66
C ARG A 227 11.73 -17.17 -5.50
N LEU A 228 12.56 -16.89 -4.49
CA LEU A 228 13.20 -15.60 -4.32
C LEU A 228 14.44 -15.55 -5.24
N LEU A 229 14.40 -14.68 -6.25
CA LEU A 229 15.50 -14.54 -7.20
C LEU A 229 16.48 -13.47 -6.75
N GLU A 230 15.97 -12.35 -6.24
CA GLU A 230 16.80 -11.21 -5.85
C GLU A 230 16.11 -10.30 -4.84
N ARG A 231 16.92 -9.65 -3.99
CA ARG A 231 16.52 -8.54 -3.13
C ARG A 231 17.34 -7.29 -3.47
N ARG A 232 16.68 -6.17 -3.79
CA ARG A 232 17.30 -4.86 -4.06
C ARG A 232 16.52 -3.75 -3.37
N GLU A 233 17.08 -3.12 -2.35
CA GLU A 233 16.55 -1.87 -1.76
C GLU A 233 15.01 -1.87 -1.55
N GLY A 234 14.49 -2.88 -0.84
CA GLY A 234 13.05 -3.01 -0.59
C GLY A 234 12.23 -3.63 -1.71
N ARG A 235 12.86 -3.99 -2.83
CA ARG A 235 12.24 -4.74 -3.92
C ARG A 235 12.66 -6.21 -3.86
N LEU A 236 11.71 -7.09 -4.09
CA LEU A 236 11.91 -8.53 -4.19
C LEU A 236 11.54 -8.96 -5.61
N LEU A 237 12.49 -9.58 -6.31
CA LEU A 237 12.27 -10.22 -7.58
C LEU A 237 11.95 -11.69 -7.34
N VAL A 238 10.79 -12.15 -7.80
CA VAL A 238 10.29 -13.50 -7.52
C VAL A 238 9.80 -14.19 -8.79
N ASP A 239 9.86 -15.52 -8.78
CA ASP A 239 9.32 -16.39 -9.85
C ASP A 239 8.14 -17.21 -9.33
N GLY A 240 7.08 -17.29 -10.14
CA GLY A 240 5.86 -18.06 -9.88
C GLY A 240 4.76 -17.33 -9.13
N LEU A 241 4.82 -15.99 -9.00
CA LEU A 241 3.78 -15.22 -8.29
C LEU A 241 2.50 -15.07 -9.13
N ASP A 242 1.40 -15.66 -8.65
CA ASP A 242 0.06 -15.58 -9.24
C ASP A 242 -0.69 -14.29 -8.85
N ALA A 243 -0.05 -13.13 -9.01
CA ALA A 243 -0.60 -11.83 -8.68
C ALA A 243 -0.54 -10.87 -9.89
N ARG A 244 -1.34 -9.80 -9.83
CA ARG A 244 -1.35 -8.75 -10.86
C ARG A 244 -0.67 -7.47 -10.35
N PRO A 245 -0.09 -6.62 -11.23
CA PRO A 245 0.39 -5.30 -10.83
C PRO A 245 -0.67 -4.52 -10.06
N GLY A 246 -0.28 -3.84 -8.98
CA GLY A 246 -1.19 -3.17 -8.05
C GLY A 246 -1.75 -4.06 -6.93
N SER A 247 -1.45 -5.37 -6.92
CA SER A 247 -1.91 -6.26 -5.84
C SER A 247 -1.22 -5.90 -4.52
N PRO A 248 -1.98 -5.57 -3.46
CA PRO A 248 -1.42 -5.36 -2.13
C PRO A 248 -0.82 -6.67 -1.59
N VAL A 249 0.42 -6.62 -1.12
CA VAL A 249 1.06 -7.74 -0.42
C VAL A 249 0.72 -7.62 1.06
N LEU A 250 0.19 -8.68 1.65
CA LEU A 250 -0.31 -8.71 3.02
C LEU A 250 0.74 -9.26 4.00
N ASP A 251 1.52 -10.24 3.57
CA ASP A 251 2.56 -10.86 4.39
C ASP A 251 3.59 -11.60 3.51
N ILE A 252 4.80 -11.76 4.04
CA ILE A 252 5.90 -12.49 3.41
C ILE A 252 6.53 -13.39 4.47
N LYS A 253 6.67 -14.68 4.18
CA LYS A 253 7.30 -15.64 5.10
C LYS A 253 8.32 -16.53 4.41
N PRO A 254 9.43 -16.87 5.06
CA PRO A 254 10.36 -17.87 4.52
C PRO A 254 9.66 -19.22 4.40
N TRP A 255 10.02 -19.99 3.37
CA TRP A 255 9.66 -21.40 3.28
C TRP A 255 10.75 -22.26 3.88
N THR A 256 10.36 -23.23 4.69
CA THR A 256 11.27 -24.20 5.30
C THR A 256 10.87 -25.62 4.92
N GLU A 257 11.81 -26.56 4.96
CA GLU A 257 11.49 -27.99 4.77
C GLU A 257 10.44 -28.50 5.78
N SER A 258 10.32 -27.84 6.93
CA SER A 258 9.33 -28.20 7.94
C SER A 258 7.89 -27.89 7.51
N ASP A 259 7.69 -26.96 6.57
CA ASP A 259 6.39 -26.64 5.99
C ASP A 259 5.90 -27.75 5.04
N GLY A 260 6.82 -28.52 4.45
CA GLY A 260 6.51 -29.68 3.62
C GLY A 260 6.26 -30.98 4.40
N LYS A 261 6.59 -30.99 5.70
CA LYS A 261 6.38 -32.15 6.57
C LYS A 261 5.05 -32.00 7.28
N ALA A 262 4.12 -32.93 7.05
CA ALA A 262 2.92 -33.02 7.88
C ALA A 262 3.34 -33.13 9.35
N ARG A 263 2.89 -32.21 10.20
CA ARG A 263 3.03 -32.36 11.64
C ARG A 263 2.09 -33.50 12.04
N GLY A 264 2.67 -34.68 12.21
CA GLY A 264 1.98 -35.88 12.68
C GLY A 264 1.47 -35.72 14.11
#